data_AF-A0A971GV08-F1
#
_entry.id   AF-A0A971GV08-F1
#
_cell.length_a   1.000
_cell.length_b   1.000
_cell.length_c   1.000
_cell.angle_alpha   90.00
_cell.angle_beta   90.00
_cell.angle_gamma   90.00
#
_symmetry.space_group_name_H-M   'P 1'
#
loop_
_entity.id
_entity.type
_entity.pdbx_description
1 polymer ?
#
loop_
_entity_poly.entity_id
_entity_poly.type
_entity_poly.pdbx_seq_one_letter_code
_entity_poly.pdbx_strand_id
1 'polypeptide(L)'
;MRKRALRERELSEALAYVQNIVTLGRDRTMSRELLLEELADLSDNLQKVFWEMAHRLRLCEDEAAGEIFYAAFGLDYARDVAKLFTEWERIPPREMLSTVEAYRDLLFQKRRTLQKKKDEWISDLAYFPVVLNCMVVLLNFIYVAYFIEQRELLMGIL
;
A
#
# COMPACT_ATOMS: atom_id res chain seq x y z
N MET A 1 5.19 -10.18 -1.30
CA MET A 1 4.77 -8.91 -0.66
C MET A 1 5.87 -7.85 -0.59
N ARG A 2 7.12 -8.18 -0.19
CA ARG A 2 8.21 -7.19 0.00
C ARG A 2 8.55 -6.34 -1.24
N LYS A 3 8.70 -6.96 -2.43
CA LYS A 3 8.94 -6.23 -3.70
C LYS A 3 7.83 -5.23 -4.07
N ARG A 4 6.58 -5.56 -3.74
CA ARG A 4 5.44 -4.67 -4.04
C ARG A 4 5.47 -3.41 -3.18
N ALA A 5 5.72 -3.56 -1.88
CA ALA A 5 5.84 -2.43 -0.96
C ALA A 5 7.03 -1.51 -1.33
N LEU A 6 8.13 -2.09 -1.83
CA LEU A 6 9.26 -1.32 -2.35
C LEU A 6 8.88 -0.51 -3.59
N ARG A 7 8.19 -1.13 -4.57
CA ARG A 7 7.68 -0.41 -5.76
C ARG A 7 6.66 0.68 -5.41
N GLU A 8 5.77 0.44 -4.45
CA GLU A 8 4.82 1.46 -3.98
C GLU A 8 5.53 2.63 -3.27
N ARG A 9 6.65 2.35 -2.59
CA ARG A 9 7.48 3.39 -1.99
C ARG A 9 8.20 4.21 -3.06
N GLU A 10 8.86 3.57 -4.01
CA GLU A 10 9.52 4.26 -5.12
C GLU A 10 8.52 5.06 -5.96
N LEU A 11 7.30 4.54 -6.17
CA LEU A 11 6.25 5.31 -6.83
C LEU A 11 5.88 6.57 -6.05
N SER A 12 5.80 6.49 -4.73
CA SER A 12 5.56 7.67 -3.88
C SER A 12 6.69 8.69 -3.98
N GLU A 13 7.92 8.27 -4.18
CA GLU A 13 9.11 9.13 -4.35
C GLU A 13 9.11 9.76 -5.76
N ALA A 14 8.79 8.97 -6.80
CA ALA A 14 8.59 9.44 -8.17
C ALA A 14 7.48 10.50 -8.28
N LEU A 15 6.34 10.28 -7.61
CA LEU A 15 5.24 11.25 -7.57
C LEU A 15 5.64 12.54 -6.82
N ALA A 16 6.49 12.44 -5.79
CA ALA A 16 7.02 13.62 -5.11
C ALA A 16 7.98 14.41 -6.02
N TYR A 17 8.80 13.71 -6.80
CA TYR A 17 9.66 14.32 -7.81
C TYR A 17 8.85 15.08 -8.87
N VAL A 18 7.81 14.45 -9.40
CA VAL A 18 6.85 15.07 -10.32
C VAL A 18 6.27 16.35 -9.72
N GLN A 19 5.75 16.30 -8.48
CA GLN A 19 5.17 17.46 -7.82
C GLN A 19 6.17 18.62 -7.74
N ASN A 20 7.43 18.33 -7.43
CA ASN A 20 8.48 19.33 -7.36
C ASN A 20 8.74 19.98 -8.72
N ILE A 21 8.83 19.20 -9.79
CA ILE A 21 9.03 19.73 -11.15
C ILE A 21 7.90 20.67 -11.56
N VAL A 22 6.65 20.25 -11.35
CA VAL A 22 5.48 21.06 -11.72
C VAL A 22 5.43 22.35 -10.89
N THR A 23 5.77 22.27 -9.61
CA THR A 23 5.80 23.44 -8.71
C THR A 23 6.91 24.42 -9.10
N LEU A 24 8.04 23.92 -9.60
CA LEU A 24 9.16 24.73 -10.11
C LEU A 24 8.90 25.28 -11.52
N GLY A 25 7.77 24.94 -12.16
CA GLY A 25 7.42 25.40 -13.51
C GLY A 25 8.31 24.81 -14.61
N ARG A 26 8.99 23.68 -14.33
CA ARG A 26 9.87 22.98 -15.29
C ARG A 26 9.10 21.98 -16.16
N ASP A 27 7.81 21.76 -15.87
CA ASP A 27 6.90 20.90 -16.62
C ASP A 27 6.88 21.23 -18.11
N ARG A 28 6.90 22.53 -18.46
CA ARG A 28 6.84 23.00 -19.85
C ARG A 28 8.10 22.76 -20.67
N THR A 29 9.21 22.48 -19.99
CA THR A 29 10.54 22.30 -20.62
C THR A 29 10.99 20.85 -20.65
N MET A 30 10.27 19.96 -19.96
CA MET A 30 10.65 18.57 -19.81
C MET A 30 9.68 17.69 -20.58
N SER A 31 10.21 16.89 -21.50
CA SER A 31 9.40 15.92 -22.23
C SER A 31 9.03 14.74 -21.35
N ARG A 32 7.96 14.04 -21.73
CA ARG A 32 7.52 12.82 -21.04
C ARG A 32 8.58 11.71 -21.03
N GLU A 33 9.40 11.61 -22.08
CA GLU A 33 10.50 10.64 -22.16
C GLU A 33 11.61 11.01 -21.19
N LEU A 34 12.02 12.29 -21.16
CA LEU A 34 13.05 12.78 -20.24
C LEU A 34 12.62 12.60 -18.78
N LEU A 35 11.35 12.87 -18.46
CA LEU A 35 10.80 12.58 -17.14
C LEU A 35 10.98 11.12 -16.76
N LEU A 36 10.60 10.21 -17.64
CA LEU A 36 10.68 8.78 -17.36
C LEU A 36 12.12 8.31 -17.21
N GLU A 37 13.06 8.88 -17.96
CA GLU A 37 14.50 8.61 -17.79
C GLU A 37 14.98 9.09 -16.40
N GLU A 38 14.64 10.32 -15.99
CA GLU A 38 14.99 10.82 -14.66
C GLU A 38 14.34 10.00 -13.54
N LEU A 39 13.08 9.57 -13.71
CA LEU A 39 12.41 8.69 -12.76
C LEU A 39 13.04 7.30 -12.70
N ALA A 40 13.55 6.80 -13.82
CA ALA A 40 14.28 5.53 -13.88
C ALA A 40 15.61 5.61 -13.13
N ASP A 41 16.31 6.74 -13.22
CA ASP A 41 17.57 6.97 -12.51
C ASP A 41 17.39 7.13 -11.00
N LEU A 42 16.22 7.61 -10.56
CA LEU A 42 15.86 7.76 -9.15
C LEU A 42 15.34 6.46 -8.50
N SER A 43 15.03 5.44 -9.29
CA SER A 43 14.33 4.24 -8.81
C SER A 43 15.17 2.98 -9.02
N ASP A 44 15.24 2.09 -8.03
CA ASP A 44 15.92 0.80 -8.20
C ASP A 44 15.00 -0.28 -8.77
N ASN A 45 13.80 -0.43 -8.19
CA ASN A 45 12.86 -1.49 -8.55
C ASN A 45 11.93 -1.13 -9.71
N LEU A 46 11.72 0.17 -9.95
CA LEU A 46 10.95 0.70 -11.09
C LEU A 46 11.81 1.11 -12.28
N GLN A 47 13.14 1.08 -12.16
CA GLN A 47 14.07 1.47 -13.23
C GLN A 47 13.67 0.89 -14.60
N LYS A 48 13.56 -0.44 -14.68
CA LYS A 48 13.23 -1.14 -15.92
C LYS A 48 11.84 -0.79 -16.47
N VAL A 49 10.90 -0.51 -15.57
CA VAL A 49 9.53 -0.15 -15.95
C VAL A 49 9.55 1.21 -16.63
N PHE A 50 10.21 2.20 -16.02
CA PHE A 50 10.30 3.55 -16.58
C PHE A 50 11.14 3.61 -17.87
N TRP A 51 12.26 2.88 -17.94
CA TRP A 51 13.04 2.80 -19.18
C TRP A 51 12.26 2.19 -20.34
N GLU A 52 11.53 1.09 -20.11
CA GLU A 52 10.72 0.45 -21.15
C GLU A 52 9.56 1.37 -21.56
N MET A 53 8.91 2.06 -20.61
CA MET A 53 7.90 3.07 -20.94
C MET A 53 8.48 4.19 -21.82
N ALA A 54 9.64 4.76 -21.45
CA ALA A 54 10.30 5.80 -22.23
C ALA A 54 10.67 5.30 -23.63
N HIS A 55 11.09 4.04 -23.76
CA HIS A 55 11.36 3.41 -25.05
C HIS A 55 10.09 3.30 -25.91
N ARG A 56 8.96 2.85 -25.36
CA ARG A 56 7.68 2.74 -26.08
C ARG A 56 7.13 4.10 -26.51
N LEU A 57 7.26 5.12 -25.68
CA LEU A 57 6.84 6.48 -26.02
C LEU A 57 7.66 7.06 -27.19
N ARG A 58 8.96 6.73 -27.27
CA ARG A 58 9.80 7.08 -28.44
C ARG A 58 9.34 6.42 -29.74
N LEU A 59 8.70 5.25 -29.65
CA LEU A 59 8.10 4.54 -30.78
C LEU A 59 6.64 4.98 -31.06
N CYS A 60 6.14 5.99 -30.34
CA CYS A 60 4.74 6.44 -30.38
C CYS A 60 3.72 5.35 -29.97
N GLU A 61 4.14 4.38 -29.15
CA GLU A 61 3.30 3.29 -28.65
C GLU A 61 2.73 3.65 -27.25
N ASP A 62 1.89 4.70 -27.17
CA ASP A 62 1.37 5.23 -25.90
C ASP A 62 0.60 4.18 -25.08
N GLU A 63 -0.22 3.35 -25.74
CA GLU A 63 -0.99 2.29 -25.08
C GLU A 63 -0.08 1.21 -24.48
N ALA A 64 0.96 0.82 -25.22
CA ALA A 64 1.92 -0.19 -24.76
C ALA A 64 2.74 0.33 -23.56
N ALA A 65 3.12 1.61 -23.56
CA ALA A 65 3.76 2.26 -22.42
C ALA A 65 2.87 2.19 -21.17
N GLY A 66 1.56 2.44 -21.33
CA GLY A 66 0.61 2.34 -20.23
C GLY A 66 0.49 0.91 -19.67
N GLU A 67 0.42 -0.09 -20.54
CA GLU A 67 0.29 -1.49 -20.14
C GLU A 67 1.54 -2.04 -19.42
N ILE A 68 2.75 -1.55 -19.73
CA ILE A 68 3.98 -1.89 -18.98
C ILE A 68 3.85 -1.49 -17.51
N PHE A 69 3.36 -0.27 -17.26
CA PHE A 69 3.17 0.22 -15.91
C PHE A 69 2.07 -0.56 -15.18
N TYR A 70 0.96 -0.84 -15.88
CA TYR A 70 -0.12 -1.65 -15.33
C TYR A 70 0.35 -3.05 -14.92
N ALA A 71 1.14 -3.73 -15.77
CA ALA A 71 1.71 -5.04 -15.48
C ALA A 71 2.64 -5.03 -14.25
N ALA A 72 3.31 -3.91 -13.96
CA ALA A 72 4.20 -3.80 -12.81
C ALA A 72 3.45 -3.71 -11.46
N PHE A 73 2.26 -3.10 -11.43
CA PHE A 73 1.50 -2.83 -10.19
C PHE A 73 0.25 -3.70 -10.02
N GLY A 74 -0.42 -4.09 -11.11
CA GLY A 74 -1.61 -4.94 -11.13
C GLY A 74 -2.77 -4.37 -10.30
N LEU A 75 -2.98 -3.05 -10.37
CA LEU A 75 -3.96 -2.33 -9.56
C LEU A 75 -4.72 -1.33 -10.42
N ASP A 76 -5.97 -1.05 -10.03
CA ASP A 76 -6.84 -0.13 -10.76
C ASP A 76 -6.23 1.27 -10.88
N TYR A 77 -5.62 1.78 -9.80
CA TYR A 77 -4.94 3.08 -9.82
C TYR A 77 -3.75 3.13 -10.79
N ALA A 78 -3.17 1.98 -11.15
CA ALA A 78 -1.97 1.96 -11.99
C ALA A 78 -2.28 2.45 -13.41
N ARG A 79 -3.50 2.24 -13.92
CA ARG A 79 -3.91 2.77 -15.22
C ARG A 79 -3.94 4.29 -15.22
N ASP A 80 -4.48 4.88 -14.17
CA ASP A 80 -4.58 6.33 -14.07
C ASP A 80 -3.21 6.99 -13.88
N VAL A 81 -2.35 6.39 -13.06
CA VAL A 81 -0.98 6.87 -12.87
C VAL A 81 -0.16 6.69 -14.15
N ALA A 82 -0.38 5.60 -14.90
CA ALA A 82 0.26 5.42 -16.20
C ALA A 82 -0.14 6.52 -17.18
N LYS A 83 -1.44 6.88 -17.23
CA LYS A 83 -1.93 8.01 -18.03
C LYS A 83 -1.25 9.32 -17.67
N LEU A 84 -1.01 9.57 -16.38
CA LEU A 84 -0.30 10.76 -15.93
C LEU A 84 1.11 10.87 -16.55
N PHE A 85 1.81 9.74 -16.70
CA PHE A 85 3.13 9.73 -17.33
C PHE A 85 3.05 9.80 -18.86
N THR A 86 2.12 9.08 -19.49
CA THR A 86 2.01 9.05 -20.96
C THR A 86 1.48 10.36 -21.54
N GLU A 87 0.61 11.05 -20.79
CA GLU A 87 -0.04 12.30 -21.18
C GLU A 87 0.57 13.53 -20.49
N TRP A 88 1.76 13.39 -19.87
CA TRP A 88 2.46 14.42 -19.10
C TRP A 88 2.35 15.84 -19.67
N GLU A 89 2.66 16.00 -20.97
CA GLU A 89 2.70 17.30 -21.66
C GLU A 89 1.31 17.90 -21.93
N ARG A 90 0.26 17.07 -21.92
CA ARG A 90 -1.12 17.46 -22.21
C ARG A 90 -1.90 17.85 -20.96
N ILE A 91 -1.43 17.44 -19.78
CA ILE A 91 -2.14 17.66 -18.52
C ILE A 91 -1.81 19.07 -18.00
N PRO A 92 -2.83 19.91 -17.71
CA PRO A 92 -2.61 21.20 -17.07
C PRO A 92 -1.91 21.03 -15.71
N PRO A 93 -0.92 21.88 -15.36
CA PRO A 93 -0.17 21.79 -14.11
C PRO A 93 -1.04 21.66 -12.84
N ARG A 94 -2.17 22.37 -12.80
CA ARG A 94 -3.11 22.29 -11.68
C ARG A 94 -3.75 20.92 -11.53
N GLU A 95 -4.19 20.34 -12.65
CA GLU A 95 -4.82 19.02 -12.68
C GLU A 95 -3.81 17.92 -12.36
N MET A 96 -2.57 18.09 -12.85
CA MET A 96 -1.47 17.21 -12.53
C MET A 96 -1.17 17.20 -11.03
N LEU A 97 -1.05 18.37 -10.40
CA LEU A 97 -0.82 18.49 -8.96
C LEU A 97 -1.92 17.82 -8.15
N SER A 98 -3.20 18.07 -8.48
CA SER A 98 -4.32 17.44 -7.77
C SER A 98 -4.32 15.92 -7.92
N THR A 99 -3.96 15.42 -9.11
CA THR A 99 -3.91 13.98 -9.39
C THR A 99 -2.76 13.32 -8.62
N VAL A 100 -1.59 13.96 -8.62
CA VAL A 100 -0.40 13.50 -7.87
C VAL A 100 -0.69 13.47 -6.37
N GLU A 101 -1.29 14.52 -5.81
CA GLU A 101 -1.68 14.60 -4.40
C GLU A 101 -2.66 13.48 -4.03
N ALA A 102 -3.69 13.25 -4.83
CA ALA A 102 -4.67 12.18 -4.61
C ALA A 102 -4.01 10.79 -4.54
N TYR A 103 -3.10 10.47 -5.47
CA TYR A 103 -2.41 9.17 -5.44
C TYR A 103 -1.40 9.06 -4.30
N ARG A 104 -0.70 10.15 -3.96
CA ARG A 104 0.19 10.16 -2.79
C ARG A 104 -0.58 9.89 -1.51
N ASP A 105 -1.74 10.52 -1.33
CA ASP A 105 -2.63 10.30 -0.18
C ASP A 105 -3.15 8.86 -0.14
N LEU A 106 -3.57 8.30 -1.28
CA LEU A 106 -4.00 6.90 -1.38
C LEU A 106 -2.88 5.94 -0.95
N LEU A 107 -1.66 6.14 -1.45
CA LEU A 107 -0.49 5.33 -1.08
C LEU A 107 -0.13 5.50 0.41
N PHE A 108 -0.33 6.69 0.97
CA PHE A 108 -0.11 6.96 2.39
C PHE A 108 -1.14 6.27 3.28
N GLN A 109 -2.42 6.40 2.96
CA GLN A 109 -3.52 5.76 3.68
C GLN A 109 -3.39 4.24 3.65
N LYS A 110 -3.06 3.65 2.49
CA LYS A 110 -2.82 2.21 2.36
C LYS A 110 -1.69 1.73 3.28
N ARG A 111 -0.58 2.47 3.34
CA ARG A 111 0.53 2.18 4.27
C ARG A 111 0.11 2.27 5.73
N ARG A 112 -0.63 3.32 6.12
CA ARG A 112 -1.15 3.47 7.48
C ARG A 112 -2.10 2.35 7.88
N THR A 113 -3.00 1.93 6.99
CA THR A 113 -3.92 0.81 7.25
C THR A 113 -3.17 -0.51 7.44
N LEU A 114 -2.13 -0.76 6.64
CA LEU A 114 -1.28 -1.95 6.81
C LEU A 114 -0.49 -1.93 8.13
N GLN A 115 0.02 -0.76 8.54
CA GLN A 115 0.69 -0.59 9.83
C GLN A 115 -0.28 -0.80 10.99
N LYS A 116 -1.45 -0.12 10.97
CA LYS A 116 -2.49 -0.30 11.99
C LYS A 116 -2.92 -1.74 12.16
N LYS A 117 -3.12 -2.49 11.07
CA LYS A 117 -3.43 -3.92 11.14
C LYS A 117 -2.33 -4.73 11.82
N LYS A 118 -1.05 -4.42 11.58
CA LYS A 118 0.04 -5.11 12.29
C LYS A 118 0.05 -4.76 13.78
N ASP A 119 -0.22 -3.51 14.12
CA ASP A 119 -0.24 -3.05 15.50
C ASP A 119 -1.44 -3.64 16.28
N GLU A 120 -2.61 -3.75 15.65
CA GLU A 120 -3.79 -4.45 16.19
C GLU A 120 -3.48 -5.92 16.49
N TRP A 121 -2.87 -6.65 15.56
CA TRP A 121 -2.50 -8.05 15.77
C TRP A 121 -1.47 -8.24 16.90
N ILE A 122 -0.51 -7.32 17.05
CA ILE A 122 0.48 -7.35 18.14
C ILE A 122 -0.20 -7.07 19.48
N SER A 123 -1.11 -6.09 19.51
CA SER A 123 -1.90 -5.75 20.69
C SER A 123 -2.77 -6.92 21.13
N ASP A 124 -3.55 -7.52 20.23
CA ASP A 124 -4.44 -8.65 20.54
C ASP A 124 -3.65 -9.87 21.07
N LEU A 125 -2.47 -10.14 20.51
CA LEU A 125 -1.58 -11.19 21.00
C LEU A 125 -1.06 -10.91 22.42
N ALA A 126 -0.84 -9.63 22.77
CA ALA A 126 -0.42 -9.26 24.12
C ALA A 126 -1.54 -9.43 25.16
N TYR A 127 -2.81 -9.28 24.78
CA TYR A 127 -3.96 -9.52 25.65
C TYR A 127 -4.30 -11.01 25.82
N PHE A 128 -3.90 -11.85 24.87
CA PHE A 128 -4.23 -13.28 24.85
C PHE A 128 -3.85 -14.05 26.14
N PRO A 129 -2.65 -13.89 26.73
CA PRO A 129 -2.30 -14.58 27.99
C PRO A 129 -3.17 -14.19 29.18
N VAL A 130 -3.60 -12.92 29.24
CA VAL A 130 -4.47 -12.41 30.32
C VAL A 130 -5.85 -13.04 30.22
N VAL A 131 -6.43 -13.04 29.01
CA VAL A 131 -7.74 -13.67 28.76
C VAL A 131 -7.68 -15.17 29.03
N LEU A 132 -6.61 -15.85 28.61
CA LEU A 132 -6.43 -17.28 28.86
C LEU A 132 -6.37 -17.61 30.36
N ASN A 133 -5.69 -16.77 31.15
CA ASN A 133 -5.62 -16.95 32.60
C ASN A 133 -7.02 -16.84 33.24
N CYS A 134 -7.79 -15.80 32.87
CA CYS A 134 -9.18 -15.66 33.32
C CYS A 134 -10.04 -16.88 32.93
N MET A 135 -9.87 -17.41 31.72
CA MET A 135 -10.58 -18.63 31.28
C MET A 135 -10.21 -19.86 32.12
N VAL A 136 -8.94 -20.03 32.49
CA VAL A 136 -8.48 -21.13 33.36
C VAL A 136 -9.06 -21.00 34.77
N VAL A 137 -9.13 -19.79 35.33
CA VAL A 137 -9.77 -19.55 36.63
C VAL A 137 -11.26 -19.89 36.57
N LEU A 138 -11.96 -19.45 35.53
CA LEU A 138 -13.37 -19.76 35.32
C LEU A 138 -13.60 -21.28 35.16
N LEU A 139 -12.75 -21.97 34.39
CA LEU A 139 -12.80 -23.42 34.25
C LEU A 139 -12.60 -24.15 35.59
N ASN A 140 -11.66 -23.70 36.42
CA ASN A 140 -11.47 -24.23 37.76
C ASN A 140 -12.72 -24.02 38.62
N PHE A 141 -13.34 -22.85 38.55
CA PHE A 141 -14.57 -22.56 39.28
C PHE A 141 -15.72 -23.48 38.83
N ILE A 142 -15.91 -23.64 37.52
CA ILE A 142 -16.91 -24.57 36.96
C ILE A 142 -16.64 -26.00 37.41
N TYR A 143 -15.37 -26.44 37.39
CA TYR A 143 -14.99 -27.78 37.85
C TYR A 143 -15.33 -28.00 39.33
N VAL A 144 -15.01 -27.03 40.19
CA VAL A 144 -15.32 -27.10 41.62
C VAL A 144 -16.83 -27.10 41.86
N ALA A 145 -17.58 -26.22 41.18
CA ALA A 145 -19.04 -26.18 41.29
C ALA A 145 -19.67 -27.51 40.85
N TYR A 146 -19.25 -28.05 39.71
CA TYR A 146 -19.72 -29.34 39.20
C TYR A 146 -19.34 -30.49 40.13
N PHE A 147 -18.14 -30.48 40.71
CA PHE A 147 -17.72 -31.48 41.69
C PHE A 147 -18.55 -31.44 42.97
N ILE A 148 -18.93 -30.25 43.46
CA ILE A 148 -19.82 -30.09 44.60
C ILE A 148 -21.21 -30.67 44.28
N GLU A 149 -21.78 -30.31 43.14
CA GLU A 149 -23.09 -30.81 42.69
C GLU A 149 -23.09 -32.34 42.53
N GLN A 150 -22.03 -32.92 41.95
CA GLN A 150 -21.87 -34.37 41.89
C GLN A 150 -21.71 -35.01 43.27
N ARG A 151 -21.01 -34.37 44.21
CA ARG A 151 -20.88 -34.86 45.58
C ARG A 151 -22.20 -34.85 46.34
N GLU A 152 -23.02 -33.81 46.17
CA GLU A 152 -24.36 -33.74 46.76
C GLU A 152 -25.26 -34.87 46.22
N LEU A 153 -25.23 -35.09 44.90
CA LEU A 153 -25.95 -36.20 44.26
C LEU A 153 -25.44 -37.59 44.71
N LEU A 154 -24.12 -37.78 44.86
CA LEU A 154 -23.51 -39.04 45.29
C LEU A 154 -23.68 -39.34 46.79
N MET A 155 -23.72 -38.30 47.65
CA MET A 155 -23.97 -38.48 49.08
C MET A 155 -25.46 -38.56 49.44
N GLY A 156 -26.36 -38.36 48.47
CA GLY A 156 -27.80 -38.57 48.67
C GLY A 156 -28.39 -37.71 49.79
N ILE A 157 -27.98 -36.44 49.88
CA ILE A 157 -28.67 -35.45 50.72
C ILE A 157 -29.60 -34.67 49.78
N LEU A 158 -30.80 -35.20 49.59
CA LEU A 158 -31.99 -34.44 49.20
C LEU A 158 -32.97 -34.51 50.38
#